data_AF-A0A2D9S1H9-F1
#
_entry.id   AF-A0A2D9S1H9-F1
#
_cell.length_a   1.000
_cell.length_b   1.000
_cell.length_c   1.000
_cell.angle_alpha   90.00
_cell.angle_beta   90.00
_cell.angle_gamma   90.00
#
_symmetry.space_group_name_H-M   'P 1'
#
loop_
_entity.id
_entity.type
_entity.pdbx_description
1 polymer ?
#
loop_
_entity_poly.entity_id
_entity_poly.type
_entity_poly.pdbx_seq_one_letter_code
_entity_poly.pdbx_strand_id
1 'polypeptide(L)'
;MNTQPLSVKSLVIAFLMYVITTVILAVALSVFWQSGIDTSAYTQQQLIDMAAQSNLLTVGSMIIGSVVAVICAYFITRRTGTDSYKHAMYFAGVLTLYGILGIFLHPEHSVIQQAAKLLAPMPLCLLGAWFALANTNKKHDKMSHGAC
;
A
#
# COMPACT_ATOMS: atom_id res chain seq x y z
N MET A 1 13.01 23.43 -9.67
CA MET A 1 12.50 22.92 -8.39
C MET A 1 10.98 23.08 -8.43
N ASN A 2 10.19 21.99 -8.42
CA ASN A 2 8.73 22.07 -8.57
C ASN A 2 8.09 22.76 -7.35
N THR A 3 7.59 23.98 -7.53
CA THR A 3 7.10 24.88 -6.47
C THR A 3 5.64 24.62 -6.07
N GLN A 4 4.98 23.62 -6.65
CA GLN A 4 3.58 23.36 -6.30
C GLN A 4 3.43 22.95 -4.81
N PRO A 5 2.48 23.57 -4.09
CA PRO A 5 2.25 23.28 -2.68
C PRO A 5 1.80 21.83 -2.50
N LEU A 6 2.19 21.22 -1.39
CA LEU A 6 1.76 19.87 -1.05
C LEU A 6 0.23 19.86 -0.89
N SER A 7 -0.47 19.04 -1.66
CA SER A 7 -1.90 18.86 -1.47
C SER A 7 -2.17 17.88 -0.32
N VAL A 8 -2.18 18.40 0.92
CA VAL A 8 -2.44 17.61 2.13
C VAL A 8 -3.76 16.85 2.03
N LYS A 9 -4.80 17.48 1.47
CA LYS A 9 -6.11 16.84 1.23
C LYS A 9 -5.99 15.57 0.37
N SER A 10 -5.21 15.63 -0.72
CA SER A 10 -5.01 14.47 -1.59
C SER A 10 -4.27 13.34 -0.87
N LEU A 11 -3.30 13.71 -0.03
CA LEU A 11 -2.51 12.77 0.76
C LEU A 11 -3.36 12.04 1.81
N VAL A 12 -4.20 12.78 2.55
CA VAL A 12 -5.15 12.20 3.51
C VAL A 12 -6.12 11.25 2.82
N ILE A 13 -6.67 11.63 1.67
CA ILE A 13 -7.58 10.76 0.90
C ILE A 13 -6.85 9.48 0.46
N ALA A 14 -5.63 9.58 -0.06
CA ALA A 14 -4.85 8.42 -0.46
C ALA A 14 -4.56 7.48 0.71
N PHE A 15 -4.25 8.03 1.89
CA PHE A 15 -4.04 7.26 3.10
C PHE A 15 -5.31 6.57 3.59
N LEU A 16 -6.45 7.26 3.61
CA LEU A 16 -7.72 6.65 3.98
C LEU A 16 -8.11 5.54 2.99
N MET A 17 -7.93 5.76 1.68
CA MET A 17 -8.16 4.71 0.68
C MET A 17 -7.24 3.50 0.91
N TYR A 18 -5.97 3.73 1.24
CA TYR A 18 -5.03 2.66 1.56
C TYR A 18 -5.51 1.84 2.76
N VAL A 19 -5.82 2.49 3.88
CA VAL A 19 -6.25 1.81 5.11
C VAL A 19 -7.56 1.05 4.89
N ILE A 20 -8.58 1.69 4.33
CA ILE A 20 -9.90 1.06 4.12
C ILE A 20 -9.77 -0.16 3.19
N THR A 21 -9.07 -0.01 2.07
CA THR A 21 -8.93 -1.09 1.08
C THR A 21 -8.12 -2.25 1.65
N THR A 22 -7.02 -1.97 2.36
CA THR A 22 -6.19 -3.03 2.96
C THR A 22 -6.93 -3.77 4.07
N VAL A 23 -7.73 -3.09 4.89
CA VAL A 23 -8.56 -3.73 5.93
C VAL A 23 -9.61 -4.65 5.29
N ILE A 24 -10.35 -4.18 4.28
CA ILE A 24 -11.36 -5.02 3.59
C ILE A 24 -10.72 -6.27 2.98
N LEU A 25 -9.59 -6.11 2.30
CA LEU A 25 -8.88 -7.23 1.68
C LEU A 25 -8.27 -8.19 2.72
N ALA A 26 -7.77 -7.68 3.84
CA ALA A 26 -7.26 -8.51 4.93
C ALA A 26 -8.37 -9.34 5.59
N VAL A 27 -9.57 -8.76 5.77
CA VAL A 27 -10.75 -9.50 6.24
C VAL A 27 -11.13 -10.59 5.24
N ALA A 28 -11.21 -10.27 3.95
CA ALA A 28 -11.52 -11.25 2.91
C ALA A 28 -10.49 -12.39 2.87
N LEU A 29 -9.20 -12.08 2.99
CA LEU A 29 -8.12 -13.06 3.07
C LEU A 29 -8.25 -13.95 4.31
N SER A 30 -8.64 -13.37 5.45
CA SER A 30 -8.84 -14.11 6.69
C SER A 30 -10.01 -15.08 6.60
N VAL A 31 -11.14 -14.65 6.00
CA VAL A 31 -12.30 -15.51 5.74
C VAL A 31 -11.94 -16.64 4.78
N PHE A 32 -11.19 -16.33 3.72
CA PHE A 32 -10.70 -17.34 2.78
C PHE A 32 -9.81 -18.38 3.48
N TRP A 33 -8.89 -17.94 4.34
CA TRP A 33 -8.04 -18.85 5.10
C TRP A 33 -8.84 -19.75 6.06
N GLN A 34 -9.82 -19.19 6.78
CA GLN A 34 -10.69 -19.94 7.68
C GLN A 34 -11.57 -20.97 6.96
N SER A 35 -11.91 -20.74 5.68
CA SER A 35 -12.74 -21.68 4.91
C SER A 35 -12.11 -23.08 4.74
N GLY A 36 -10.79 -23.19 4.92
CA GLY A 36 -10.05 -24.46 4.88
C GLY A 36 -9.87 -25.13 6.24
N ILE A 37 -10.46 -24.59 7.32
CA ILE A 37 -10.27 -25.05 8.70
C ILE A 37 -11.62 -25.40 9.32
N ASP A 38 -11.69 -26.53 10.03
CA ASP A 38 -12.83 -26.81 10.91
C ASP A 38 -12.75 -25.94 12.17
N THR A 39 -13.27 -24.72 12.06
CA THR A 39 -13.25 -23.73 13.15
C THR A 39 -14.03 -24.15 14.39
N SER A 40 -14.89 -25.18 14.31
CA SER A 40 -15.62 -25.71 15.46
C SER A 40 -14.77 -26.61 16.36
N ALA A 41 -13.66 -27.14 15.83
CA ALA A 41 -12.76 -28.04 16.53
C ALA A 41 -11.68 -27.32 17.36
N TYR A 42 -11.54 -26.00 17.21
CA TYR A 42 -10.47 -25.21 17.83
C TYR A 42 -11.02 -24.10 18.71
N THR A 43 -10.32 -23.81 19.81
CA THR A 43 -10.59 -22.63 20.62
C THR A 43 -10.17 -21.36 19.87
N GLN A 44 -10.74 -20.22 20.27
CA GLN A 44 -10.39 -18.92 19.68
C GLN A 44 -8.88 -18.63 19.78
N GLN A 45 -8.24 -18.97 20.90
CA GLN A 45 -6.81 -18.77 21.07
C GLN A 45 -5.99 -19.61 20.09
N GLN A 46 -6.34 -20.88 19.90
CA GLN A 46 -5.67 -21.75 18.94
C GLN A 46 -5.81 -21.24 17.50
N LEU A 47 -6.97 -20.71 17.13
CA LEU A 47 -7.16 -20.09 15.81
C LEU A 47 -6.28 -18.86 15.62
N ILE A 48 -6.09 -18.04 16.65
CA ILE A 48 -5.19 -16.88 16.62
C ILE A 48 -3.73 -17.34 16.45
N ASP A 49 -3.30 -18.34 17.21
CA ASP A 49 -1.94 -18.86 17.14
C ASP A 49 -1.66 -19.50 15.76
N MET A 50 -2.65 -20.22 15.20
CA MET A 50 -2.58 -20.76 13.84
C MET A 50 -2.53 -19.66 12.78
N ALA A 51 -3.30 -18.58 12.97
CA ALA A 51 -3.29 -17.44 12.05
C ALA A 51 -1.92 -16.74 12.05
N ALA A 52 -1.31 -16.55 13.22
CA ALA A 52 0.01 -15.94 13.37
C ALA A 52 1.11 -16.75 12.67
N GLN A 53 0.97 -18.06 12.57
CA GLN A 53 1.92 -18.95 11.89
C GLN A 53 1.56 -19.20 10.42
N SER A 54 0.45 -18.65 9.93
CA SER A 54 -0.01 -18.87 8.56
C SER A 54 0.84 -18.09 7.56
N ASN A 55 1.60 -18.82 6.74
CA ASN A 55 2.32 -18.25 5.61
C ASN A 55 1.37 -17.60 4.59
N LEU A 56 0.16 -18.14 4.42
CA LEU A 56 -0.83 -17.57 3.50
C LEU A 56 -1.27 -16.18 3.97
N LEU A 57 -1.61 -16.04 5.25
CA LEU A 57 -2.02 -14.75 5.81
C LEU A 57 -0.87 -13.74 5.78
N THR A 58 0.33 -14.19 6.14
CA THR A 58 1.55 -13.38 6.12
C THR A 58 1.86 -12.84 4.72
N VAL A 59 2.06 -13.74 3.75
CA VAL A 59 2.46 -13.36 2.39
C VAL A 59 1.32 -12.64 1.67
N GLY A 60 0.08 -13.11 1.85
CA GLY A 60 -1.10 -12.47 1.27
C GLY A 60 -1.27 -11.03 1.75
N SER A 61 -1.12 -10.77 3.06
CA SER A 61 -1.20 -9.42 3.62
C SER A 61 -0.09 -8.50 3.09
N MET A 62 1.12 -9.03 2.92
CA MET A 62 2.24 -8.28 2.31
C MET A 62 1.95 -7.89 0.87
N ILE A 63 1.41 -8.82 0.06
CA ILE A 63 1.06 -8.56 -1.34
C ILE A 63 -0.05 -7.52 -1.41
N ILE A 64 -1.11 -7.68 -0.61
CA ILE A 64 -2.22 -6.71 -0.52
C ILE A 64 -1.67 -5.32 -0.18
N GLY A 65 -0.90 -5.20 0.89
CA GLY A 65 -0.32 -3.93 1.32
C GLY A 65 0.56 -3.30 0.23
N SER A 66 1.35 -4.12 -0.46
CA SER A 66 2.26 -3.64 -1.51
C SER A 66 1.50 -3.14 -2.75
N VAL A 67 0.55 -3.93 -3.23
CA VAL A 67 -0.25 -3.61 -4.43
C VAL A 67 -1.10 -2.36 -4.18
N VAL A 68 -1.76 -2.27 -3.02
CA VAL A 68 -2.59 -1.10 -2.69
C VAL A 68 -1.71 0.15 -2.52
N ALA A 69 -0.51 0.04 -1.94
CA ALA A 69 0.43 1.17 -1.85
C ALA A 69 0.81 1.72 -3.23
N VAL A 70 1.15 0.82 -4.17
CA VAL A 70 1.47 1.17 -5.57
C VAL A 70 0.28 1.87 -6.24
N ILE A 71 -0.92 1.32 -6.10
CA ILE A 71 -2.15 1.90 -6.66
C ILE A 71 -2.41 3.29 -6.09
N CYS A 72 -2.34 3.46 -4.76
CA CYS A 72 -2.53 4.77 -4.11
C CYS A 72 -1.49 5.80 -4.57
N ALA A 73 -0.22 5.40 -4.67
CA ALA A 73 0.86 6.25 -5.15
C ALA A 73 0.68 6.64 -6.63
N TYR A 74 0.20 5.72 -7.47
CA TYR A 74 -0.19 6.02 -8.84
C TYR A 74 -1.32 7.06 -8.90
N PHE A 75 -2.39 6.85 -8.14
CA PHE A 75 -3.56 7.73 -8.13
C PHE A 75 -3.22 9.14 -7.61
N ILE A 76 -2.49 9.25 -6.51
CA ILE A 76 -2.13 10.57 -5.95
C ILE A 76 -1.24 11.34 -6.92
N THR A 77 -0.25 10.69 -7.54
CA THR A 77 0.66 11.31 -8.51
C THR A 77 -0.10 11.80 -9.74
N ARG A 78 -1.04 11.00 -10.26
CA ARG A 78 -1.87 11.40 -11.40
C ARG A 78 -2.82 12.55 -11.06
N ARG A 79 -3.41 12.54 -9.86
CA ARG A 79 -4.39 13.54 -9.43
C ARG A 79 -3.76 14.90 -9.15
N THR A 80 -2.51 14.94 -8.69
CA THR A 80 -1.85 16.21 -8.39
C THR A 80 -1.22 16.86 -9.61
N GLY A 81 -1.23 16.21 -10.78
CA GLY A 81 -0.86 16.81 -12.07
C GLY A 81 0.59 17.29 -12.16
N THR A 82 1.42 16.95 -11.16
CA THR A 82 2.81 17.33 -11.08
C THR A 82 3.66 16.25 -11.74
N ASP A 83 4.52 16.63 -12.69
CA ASP A 83 5.61 15.79 -13.22
C ASP A 83 6.71 15.56 -12.17
N SER A 84 6.33 15.12 -10.98
CA SER A 84 7.23 15.02 -9.84
C SER A 84 6.79 13.95 -8.86
N TYR A 85 7.77 13.20 -8.37
CA TYR A 85 7.64 12.19 -7.33
C TYR A 85 7.32 12.75 -5.94
N LYS A 86 7.24 14.08 -5.78
CA LYS A 86 7.07 14.76 -4.49
C LYS A 86 5.94 14.16 -3.65
N HIS A 87 4.74 14.03 -4.23
CA HIS A 87 3.56 13.56 -3.48
C HIS A 87 3.65 12.08 -3.10
N ALA A 88 4.25 11.26 -3.96
CA ALA A 88 4.53 9.86 -3.66
C ALA A 88 5.56 9.69 -2.55
N MET A 89 6.58 10.55 -2.47
CA MET A 89 7.57 10.54 -1.39
C MET A 89 6.93 10.91 -0.04
N TYR A 90 6.07 11.94 0.01
CA TYR A 90 5.35 12.26 1.25
C TYR A 90 4.38 11.14 1.64
N PHE A 91 3.71 10.52 0.68
CA PHE A 91 2.84 9.37 0.94
C PHE A 91 3.63 8.18 1.48
N ALA A 92 4.80 7.88 0.92
CA ALA A 92 5.72 6.87 1.44
C ALA A 92 6.13 7.18 2.88
N GLY A 93 6.46 8.43 3.20
CA GLY A 93 6.77 8.85 4.57
C GLY A 93 5.62 8.59 5.55
N VAL A 94 4.39 8.90 5.16
CA VAL A 94 3.20 8.61 5.98
C VAL A 94 2.99 7.10 6.15
N LEU A 95 3.19 6.31 5.09
CA LEU A 95 3.13 4.84 5.18
C LEU A 95 4.25 4.27 6.07
N THR A 96 5.45 4.83 6.05
CA THR A 96 6.54 4.43 6.95
C THR A 96 6.19 4.76 8.40
N LEU A 97 5.63 5.94 8.69
CA LEU A 97 5.15 6.30 10.03
C LEU A 97 4.04 5.35 10.51
N TYR A 98 3.12 4.99 9.61
CA TYR A 98 2.10 3.98 9.88
C TYR A 98 2.73 2.59 10.11
N GLY A 99 3.78 2.24 9.36
CA GLY A 99 4.56 1.02 9.56
C GLY A 99 5.23 0.96 10.93
N ILE A 100 5.76 2.08 11.44
CA ILE A 100 6.31 2.19 12.80
C ILE A 100 5.22 1.87 13.83
N LEU A 101 4.03 2.48 13.72
CA LEU A 101 2.88 2.16 14.58
C LEU A 101 2.56 0.65 14.51
N GLY A 102 2.56 0.09 13.30
CA GLY A 102 2.33 -1.34 13.08
C GLY A 102 3.39 -2.28 13.65
N ILE A 103 4.61 -1.80 13.98
CA ILE A 103 5.61 -2.60 14.70
C ILE A 103 5.23 -2.73 16.17
N PHE A 104 4.77 -1.64 16.79
CA PHE A 104 4.30 -1.66 18.18
C PHE A 104 3.01 -2.46 18.37
N LEU A 105 2.13 -2.46 17.37
CA LEU A 105 0.86 -3.19 17.41
C LEU A 105 1.00 -4.69 17.13
N HIS A 106 2.06 -5.09 16.42
CA HIS A 106 2.31 -6.48 16.04
C HIS A 106 3.77 -6.88 16.31
N PRO A 107 4.18 -6.91 17.60
CA PRO A 107 5.55 -7.28 17.96
C PRO A 107 5.89 -8.73 17.62
N GLU A 108 4.89 -9.59 17.43
CA GLU A 108 5.02 -10.99 17.05
C GLU A 108 5.51 -11.20 15.61
N HIS A 109 5.44 -10.17 14.76
CA HIS A 109 5.93 -10.24 13.39
C HIS A 109 7.45 -10.41 13.35
N SER A 110 7.95 -11.24 12.44
CA SER A 110 9.40 -11.46 12.32
C SER A 110 10.15 -10.19 11.91
N VAL A 111 11.44 -10.13 12.24
CA VAL A 111 12.31 -8.96 11.98
C VAL A 111 12.27 -8.53 10.51
N ILE A 112 12.22 -9.48 9.58
CA ILE A 112 12.15 -9.20 8.14
C ILE A 112 10.83 -8.48 7.80
N GLN A 113 9.72 -8.89 8.40
CA GLN A 113 8.42 -8.24 8.17
C GLN A 113 8.41 -6.82 8.76
N GLN A 114 9.01 -6.64 9.92
CA GLN A 114 9.14 -5.31 10.54
C GLN A 114 10.02 -4.38 9.70
N ALA A 115 11.15 -4.88 9.19
CA ALA A 115 12.01 -4.13 8.27
C ALA A 115 11.26 -3.76 6.97
N ALA A 116 10.45 -4.67 6.44
CA ALA A 116 9.62 -4.41 5.26
C ALA A 116 8.59 -3.29 5.50
N LYS A 117 7.98 -3.20 6.70
CA LYS A 117 7.07 -2.08 7.05
C LYS A 117 7.73 -0.70 6.93
N LEU A 118 9.05 -0.62 7.13
CA LEU A 118 9.81 0.63 7.10
C LEU A 118 10.39 0.93 5.71
N LEU A 119 10.96 -0.09 5.07
CA LEU A 119 11.74 0.06 3.85
C LEU A 119 10.90 -0.06 2.58
N ALA A 120 9.87 -0.90 2.57
CA ALA A 120 9.06 -1.15 1.37
C ALA A 120 8.23 0.04 0.89
N PRO A 121 7.68 0.93 1.76
CA PRO A 121 6.85 2.03 1.29
C PRO A 121 7.50 2.93 0.24
N MET A 122 8.80 3.22 0.38
CA MET A 122 9.53 4.10 -0.54
C MET A 122 9.62 3.54 -1.98
N PRO A 123 10.21 2.36 -2.24
CA PRO A 123 10.30 1.81 -3.59
C PRO A 123 8.92 1.55 -4.19
N LEU A 124 7.95 1.12 -3.39
CA LEU A 124 6.59 0.86 -3.88
C LEU A 124 5.88 2.15 -4.31
N CYS A 125 5.98 3.22 -3.52
CA CYS A 125 5.38 4.50 -3.90
C CYS A 125 6.07 5.14 -5.11
N LEU A 126 7.40 5.01 -5.20
CA LEU A 126 8.15 5.46 -6.36
C LEU A 126 7.75 4.70 -7.62
N LEU A 127 7.55 3.38 -7.53
CA LEU A 127 7.08 2.55 -8.63
C LEU A 127 5.66 2.97 -9.09
N GLY A 128 4.74 3.21 -8.15
CA GLY A 128 3.41 3.74 -8.48
C GLY A 128 3.45 5.10 -9.16
N ALA A 129 4.29 6.02 -8.67
CA ALA A 129 4.50 7.32 -9.29
C ALA A 129 5.13 7.22 -10.68
N TRP A 130 6.11 6.34 -10.86
CA TRP A 130 6.75 6.10 -12.15
C TRP A 130 5.74 5.63 -13.19
N PHE A 131 4.85 4.70 -12.84
CA PHE A 131 3.75 4.29 -13.73
C PHE A 131 2.82 5.45 -14.08
N ALA A 132 2.52 6.34 -13.13
CA ALA A 132 1.66 7.49 -13.37
C ALA A 132 2.30 8.46 -14.37
N LEU A 133 3.57 8.80 -14.16
CA LEU A 133 4.33 9.72 -15.01
C LEU A 133 4.62 9.15 -16.40
N ALA A 134 4.94 7.86 -16.49
CA ALA A 134 5.13 7.19 -17.78
C ALA A 134 3.84 7.21 -18.62
N ASN A 135 2.67 7.09 -17.99
CA ASN A 135 1.38 7.14 -18.67
C ASN A 135 0.96 8.56 -19.08
N THR A 136 1.30 9.59 -18.30
CA THR A 136 1.01 10.99 -18.66
C THR A 136 1.89 11.47 -19.83
N ASN A 137 3.17 11.13 -19.83
CA ASN A 137 4.10 11.47 -20.93
C ASN A 137 3.67 10.87 -22.27
N LYS A 138 3.26 9.60 -22.29
CA LYS A 138 2.72 8.95 -23.51
C LYS A 138 1.45 9.63 -24.04
N LYS A 139 0.62 10.21 -23.18
CA LYS A 139 -0.59 10.92 -23.60
C LYS A 139 -0.25 12.28 -24.22
N HIS A 140 0.74 12.98 -23.66
CA HIS A 140 1.19 14.27 -24.18
C HIS A 140 1.81 14.14 -25.58
N ASP A 141 2.62 13.08 -25.78
CA ASP A 141 3.28 12.79 -27.06
C ASP A 141 2.28 12.48 -28.19
N LYS A 142 1.23 11.68 -27.89
CA LYS A 142 0.15 11.39 -28.85
C LYS A 142 -0.67 12.62 -29.25
N MET A 143 -0.84 13.59 -28.36
CA MET A 143 -1.54 14.84 -28.70
C MET A 143 -0.67 15.78 -29.54
N SER A 144 0.65 15.76 -29.35
CA SER A 144 1.60 16.53 -30.16
C SER A 144 1.71 15.99 -31.60
N HIS A 145 1.62 14.67 -31.79
CA HIS A 145 1.67 14.05 -33.11
C HIS A 145 0.32 13.97 -33.85
N GLY A 146 -0.80 14.09 -33.15
CA GLY A 146 -2.14 14.15 -33.76
C GLY A 146 -2.59 15.57 -34.15
N ALA A 147 -1.76 16.59 -33.90
CA ALA A 147 -2.04 18.00 -34.20
C ALA A 147 -1.31 18.51 -35.46
N CYS A 148 -0.65 17.62 -36.21
CA CYS A 148 -0.07 17.89 -37.54
C CYS A 148 -0.96 17.33 -38.64
#